data_AF-Q0V9P5-F1
#
_entry.id   AF-Q0V9P5-F1
#
_cell.length_a   1.000
_cell.length_b   1.000
_cell.length_c   1.000
_cell.angle_alpha   90.00
_cell.angle_beta   90.00
_cell.angle_gamma   90.00
#
_symmetry.space_group_name_H-M   'P 1'
#
loop_
_entity.id
_entity.type
_entity.pdbx_description
1 polymer ?
#
loop_
_entity_poly.entity_id
_entity_poly.type
_entity_poly.pdbx_seq_one_letter_code
_entity_poly.pdbx_strand_id
1 'polypeptide(L)'
;MSGPGSKRTVGDVGSLGPPEKKAAVEDSGTTVETIKLGSVSSTEEQDLRTLQLKNKKLAGMLDQRQAIEDELRDRIETLERRQATDDASLLIINRYWSQFDENIGIFLGRYDLDQDLGEFLTERKALVLPEPEPDSDSNPERKENERGEGLWEAPLSFLATLASSSSEEIESQLQERVESSRRAVSRIVLVYDRLHDQLDHLAKKLNSTDPSHVEEAVRDLNSLLSNENARLQEICNLLQEKQQNMSQEFLQLQSRLESAESRVLVLDGHIEDLQWDIDKIRKREQRLNRHLSEVLERVNSKGYKVYGAGSSLYGGTITINSRKFEEMTSEVDLNKELAVNRLQELEKLRQDLQEVTSENQDLQAELASAVEENVRLSPEYRCMQSQFSVLYNESLQLKTQLDEARSLLHGTRSNHQRQLELIERDEISLQKKVRTEVIQLEDTLAQVRKEYEMLRIEFEQTLAANEQAGPINREMRHLISSLQNHNHQLKGEVLRYKRRLREIQGDISKMRSRSSSSLFLLPSQSSTEDTREETAEIKTEPEDTTTNASALSQPEVVPKREEEEVQPPLQQPQRDRRERERERERDRGKKKK
;
A
#
# COMPACT_ATOMS: atom_id res chain seq x y z
N MET A 1 -0.93 28.73 -47.69
CA MET A 1 0.07 27.67 -47.93
C MET A 1 -0.60 26.32 -47.69
N SER A 2 -0.39 25.35 -48.58
CA SER A 2 -0.96 23.99 -48.51
C SER A 2 -0.05 23.05 -47.70
N GLY A 3 -0.51 21.94 -47.12
CA GLY A 3 -1.87 21.38 -47.05
C GLY A 3 -1.87 20.05 -46.24
N PRO A 4 -3.02 19.36 -46.09
CA PRO A 4 -3.15 18.12 -45.31
C PRO A 4 -3.10 16.84 -46.16
N GLY A 5 -2.73 15.67 -45.60
CA GLY A 5 -2.76 14.40 -46.36
C GLY A 5 -2.41 13.11 -45.58
N SER A 6 -3.30 12.11 -45.69
CA SER A 6 -3.40 10.87 -44.91
C SER A 6 -2.59 9.65 -45.43
N LYS A 7 -2.38 8.64 -44.55
CA LYS A 7 -2.32 7.15 -44.78
C LYS A 7 -1.14 6.47 -45.53
N ARG A 8 -0.65 5.37 -44.90
CA ARG A 8 -0.16 4.03 -45.40
C ARG A 8 0.76 3.98 -46.65
N THR A 9 1.81 3.17 -46.74
CA THR A 9 1.91 1.71 -46.47
C THR A 9 3.36 1.24 -46.18
N VAL A 10 3.49 -0.03 -45.79
CA VAL A 10 4.69 -0.89 -45.81
C VAL A 10 5.63 -0.63 -47.00
N GLY A 11 6.95 -0.68 -46.74
CA GLY A 11 8.00 -0.85 -47.74
C GLY A 11 9.16 -1.68 -47.15
N ASP A 12 9.47 -2.82 -47.77
CA ASP A 12 10.56 -3.72 -47.37
C ASP A 12 11.88 -3.32 -48.07
N VAL A 13 13.00 -3.40 -47.35
CA VAL A 13 14.35 -3.11 -47.85
C VAL A 13 15.32 -4.13 -47.25
N GLY A 14 15.58 -5.20 -48.01
CA GLY A 14 16.43 -6.30 -47.57
C GLY A 14 17.93 -6.01 -47.59
N SER A 15 18.70 -6.92 -47.00
CA SER A 15 20.16 -7.02 -47.16
C SER A 15 20.54 -8.48 -47.45
N LEU A 16 21.43 -8.68 -48.43
CA LEU A 16 21.80 -10.00 -48.95
C LEU A 16 23.13 -10.50 -48.38
N GLY A 17 23.15 -11.75 -47.91
CA GLY A 17 24.36 -12.51 -47.56
C GLY A 17 24.34 -13.90 -48.22
N PRO A 18 25.48 -14.42 -48.72
CA PRO A 18 25.49 -15.61 -49.58
C PRO A 18 25.58 -16.95 -48.81
N PRO A 19 25.11 -18.07 -49.41
CA PRO A 19 25.15 -19.39 -48.78
C PRO A 19 26.44 -20.18 -49.05
N GLU A 20 26.94 -20.91 -48.04
CA GLU A 20 28.02 -21.88 -48.22
C GLU A 20 27.51 -23.22 -48.80
N LYS A 21 28.26 -23.78 -49.75
CA LYS A 21 28.08 -25.16 -50.21
C LYS A 21 28.90 -26.11 -49.34
N LYS A 22 28.37 -27.31 -49.07
CA LYS A 22 29.21 -28.49 -48.78
C LYS A 22 28.91 -29.59 -49.79
N ALA A 23 29.97 -30.27 -50.22
CA ALA A 23 29.95 -31.16 -51.37
C ALA A 23 29.45 -32.57 -51.02
N ALA A 24 28.87 -33.24 -52.01
CA ALA A 24 28.76 -34.69 -52.01
C ALA A 24 30.07 -35.31 -52.53
N VAL A 25 30.42 -36.48 -52.00
CA VAL A 25 31.32 -37.44 -52.63
C VAL A 25 30.62 -38.79 -52.55
N GLU A 26 30.57 -39.50 -53.67
CA GLU A 26 29.92 -40.80 -53.79
C GLU A 26 30.91 -41.92 -53.39
N ASP A 27 30.38 -43.05 -52.94
CA ASP A 27 31.06 -44.34 -53.04
C ASP A 27 30.05 -45.42 -53.45
N SER A 28 30.53 -46.48 -54.11
CA SER A 28 29.74 -47.27 -55.05
C SER A 28 29.67 -48.76 -54.72
N GLY A 29 28.47 -49.35 -54.69
CA GLY A 29 28.32 -50.79 -54.95
C GLY A 29 27.15 -51.54 -54.31
N THR A 30 26.68 -52.56 -55.04
CA THR A 30 25.99 -53.77 -54.56
C THR A 30 24.68 -53.64 -53.76
N THR A 31 23.59 -53.46 -54.50
CA THR A 31 22.43 -54.38 -54.49
C THR A 31 21.91 -54.93 -53.15
N VAL A 32 21.02 -54.18 -52.49
CA VAL A 32 19.77 -54.73 -51.92
C VAL A 32 18.66 -53.71 -52.20
N GLU A 33 17.53 -54.14 -52.79
CA GLU A 33 16.32 -53.31 -52.85
C GLU A 33 15.61 -53.30 -51.48
N THR A 34 16.24 -52.65 -50.50
CA THR A 34 15.60 -52.38 -49.22
C THR A 34 14.50 -51.36 -49.46
N ILE A 35 13.23 -51.81 -49.45
CA ILE A 35 12.07 -50.91 -49.51
C ILE A 35 12.21 -49.91 -48.37
N LYS A 36 12.57 -48.66 -48.70
CA LYS A 36 12.54 -47.54 -47.77
C LYS A 36 11.08 -47.17 -47.52
N LEU A 37 10.44 -47.96 -46.65
CA LEU A 37 9.30 -47.50 -45.88
C LEU A 37 9.76 -46.20 -45.21
N GLY A 38 9.23 -45.07 -45.67
CA GLY A 38 9.57 -43.75 -45.14
C GLY A 38 9.35 -43.75 -43.64
N SER A 39 10.26 -43.11 -42.89
CA SER A 39 10.26 -43.11 -41.43
C SER A 39 8.87 -42.79 -40.88
N VAL A 40 8.17 -43.82 -40.41
CA VAL A 40 6.83 -43.69 -39.84
C VAL A 40 7.00 -42.86 -38.58
N SER A 41 6.53 -41.60 -38.61
CA SER A 41 6.66 -40.68 -37.47
C SER A 41 6.19 -41.38 -36.20
N SER A 42 7.10 -41.53 -35.24
CA SER A 42 6.80 -42.07 -33.91
C SER A 42 5.55 -41.39 -33.36
N THR A 43 4.73 -42.12 -32.60
CA THR A 43 3.56 -41.55 -31.91
C THR A 43 3.97 -40.29 -31.13
N GLU A 44 5.16 -40.32 -30.52
CA GLU A 44 5.78 -39.20 -29.82
C GLU A 44 6.04 -37.96 -30.71
N GLU A 45 6.42 -38.13 -31.98
CA GLU A 45 6.54 -37.00 -32.93
C GLU A 45 5.18 -36.39 -33.25
N GLN A 46 4.15 -37.24 -33.37
CA GLN A 46 2.79 -36.81 -33.71
C GLN A 46 2.14 -36.08 -32.52
N ASP A 47 2.35 -36.59 -31.31
CA ASP A 47 1.96 -35.95 -30.05
C ASP A 47 2.72 -34.64 -29.83
N LEU A 48 4.03 -34.59 -30.07
CA LEU A 48 4.84 -33.38 -29.91
C LEU A 48 4.45 -32.28 -30.91
N ARG A 49 4.16 -32.63 -32.17
CA ARG A 49 3.56 -31.70 -33.15
C ARG A 49 2.17 -31.24 -32.71
N THR A 50 1.35 -32.14 -32.15
CA THR A 50 0.02 -31.82 -31.63
C THR A 50 0.09 -30.88 -30.42
N LEU A 51 1.06 -31.06 -29.53
CA LEU A 51 1.34 -30.16 -28.40
C LEU A 51 1.85 -28.80 -28.87
N GLN A 52 2.74 -28.75 -29.88
CA GLN A 52 3.17 -27.49 -30.49
C GLN A 52 1.99 -26.70 -31.10
N LEU A 53 1.08 -27.37 -31.81
CA LEU A 53 -0.13 -26.74 -32.37
C LEU A 53 -1.10 -26.27 -31.28
N LYS A 54 -1.31 -27.06 -30.22
CA LYS A 54 -2.12 -26.65 -29.05
C LYS A 54 -1.50 -25.45 -28.34
N ASN A 55 -0.19 -25.46 -28.10
CA ASN A 55 0.53 -24.37 -27.45
C ASN A 55 0.49 -23.09 -28.29
N LYS A 56 0.72 -23.17 -29.61
CA LYS A 56 0.57 -22.02 -30.53
C LYS A 56 -0.85 -21.46 -30.54
N LYS A 57 -1.88 -22.30 -30.39
CA LYS A 57 -3.28 -21.84 -30.25
C LYS A 57 -3.52 -21.15 -28.89
N LEU A 58 -2.96 -21.68 -27.80
CA LEU A 58 -3.05 -21.06 -26.47
C LEU A 58 -2.34 -19.71 -26.42
N ALA A 59 -1.15 -19.58 -27.05
CA ALA A 59 -0.45 -18.32 -27.20
C ALA A 59 -1.33 -17.29 -27.93
N GLY A 60 -1.88 -17.62 -29.11
CA GLY A 60 -2.77 -16.72 -29.84
C GLY A 60 -4.07 -16.36 -29.10
N MET A 61 -4.56 -17.21 -28.19
CA MET A 61 -5.67 -16.87 -27.29
C MET A 61 -5.25 -15.96 -26.14
N LEU A 62 -4.00 -16.06 -25.67
CA LEU A 62 -3.42 -15.17 -24.66
C LEU A 62 -3.13 -13.78 -25.27
N ASP A 63 -2.60 -13.73 -26.49
CA ASP A 63 -2.40 -12.48 -27.26
C ASP A 63 -3.74 -11.75 -27.48
N GLN A 64 -4.79 -12.48 -27.85
CA GLN A 64 -6.16 -11.94 -27.98
C GLN A 64 -6.73 -11.45 -26.65
N ARG A 65 -6.50 -12.18 -25.55
CA ARG A 65 -6.89 -11.72 -24.21
C ARG A 65 -6.14 -10.43 -23.84
N GLN A 66 -4.84 -10.36 -24.08
CA GLN A 66 -4.04 -9.20 -23.74
C GLN A 66 -4.53 -7.96 -24.49
N ALA A 67 -4.78 -8.06 -25.79
CA ALA A 67 -5.33 -6.96 -26.59
C ALA A 67 -6.69 -6.44 -26.06
N ILE A 68 -7.57 -7.34 -25.58
CA ILE A 68 -8.84 -6.96 -24.94
C ILE A 68 -8.59 -6.33 -23.56
N GLU A 69 -7.63 -6.84 -22.78
CA GLU A 69 -7.27 -6.26 -21.49
C GLU A 69 -6.67 -4.86 -21.63
N ASP A 70 -5.87 -4.62 -22.68
CA ASP A 70 -5.29 -3.33 -23.03
C ASP A 70 -6.37 -2.35 -23.52
N GLU A 71 -7.30 -2.78 -24.39
CA GLU A 71 -8.45 -1.95 -24.81
C GLU A 71 -9.34 -1.56 -23.62
N LEU A 72 -9.54 -2.46 -22.66
CA LEU A 72 -10.28 -2.17 -21.43
C LEU A 72 -9.52 -1.20 -20.51
N ARG A 73 -8.19 -1.29 -20.42
CA ARG A 73 -7.34 -0.34 -19.66
C ARG A 73 -7.41 1.07 -20.26
N ASP A 74 -7.23 1.20 -21.57
CA ASP A 74 -7.36 2.47 -22.30
C ASP A 74 -8.77 3.08 -22.13
N ARG A 75 -9.80 2.21 -22.09
CA ARG A 75 -11.18 2.64 -21.86
C ARG A 75 -11.42 3.10 -20.43
N ILE A 76 -10.86 2.43 -19.42
CA ILE A 76 -10.93 2.83 -18.01
C ILE A 76 -10.24 4.18 -17.81
N GLU A 77 -8.99 4.35 -18.26
CA GLU A 77 -8.25 5.62 -18.12
C GLU A 77 -9.00 6.79 -18.80
N THR A 78 -9.69 6.50 -19.91
CA THR A 78 -10.51 7.49 -20.62
C THR A 78 -11.83 7.82 -19.92
N LEU A 79 -12.39 6.90 -19.13
CA LEU A 79 -13.55 7.17 -18.27
C LEU A 79 -13.12 7.90 -17.00
N GLU A 80 -12.01 7.52 -16.36
CA GLU A 80 -11.43 8.20 -15.19
C GLU A 80 -11.08 9.67 -15.50
N ARG A 81 -10.38 9.92 -16.62
CA ARG A 81 -10.07 11.28 -17.08
C ARG A 81 -11.33 12.12 -17.34
N ARG A 82 -12.42 11.49 -17.80
CA ARG A 82 -13.71 12.18 -17.98
C ARG A 82 -14.41 12.42 -16.64
N GLN A 83 -14.43 11.44 -15.75
CA GLN A 83 -15.04 11.58 -14.44
C GLN A 83 -14.41 12.75 -13.67
N ALA A 84 -13.08 12.87 -13.67
CA ALA A 84 -12.40 14.01 -13.06
C ALA A 84 -12.82 15.38 -13.65
N THR A 85 -13.16 15.47 -14.94
CA THR A 85 -13.68 16.71 -15.54
C THR A 85 -15.17 16.95 -15.26
N ASP A 86 -15.97 15.89 -15.17
CA ASP A 86 -17.40 15.97 -14.85
C ASP A 86 -17.57 16.33 -13.35
N ASP A 87 -16.79 15.73 -12.44
CA ASP A 87 -16.73 16.03 -10.99
C ASP A 87 -16.30 17.48 -10.73
N ALA A 88 -15.22 17.94 -11.38
CA ALA A 88 -14.78 19.33 -11.28
C ALA A 88 -15.86 20.33 -11.75
N SER A 89 -16.63 19.97 -12.78
CA SER A 89 -17.75 20.77 -13.28
C SER A 89 -18.91 20.80 -12.27
N LEU A 90 -19.24 19.67 -11.64
CA LEU A 90 -20.26 19.58 -10.60
C LEU A 90 -19.90 20.43 -9.36
N LEU A 91 -18.64 20.41 -8.93
CA LEU A 91 -18.14 21.28 -7.84
C LEU A 91 -18.30 22.77 -8.16
N ILE A 92 -17.95 23.18 -9.38
CA ILE A 92 -18.10 24.56 -9.85
C ILE A 92 -19.58 24.98 -9.85
N ILE A 93 -20.47 24.12 -10.37
CA ILE A 93 -21.93 24.36 -10.39
C ILE A 93 -22.47 24.50 -8.96
N ASN A 94 -22.16 23.57 -8.05
CA ASN A 94 -22.65 23.62 -6.67
C ASN A 94 -22.14 24.86 -5.92
N ARG A 95 -20.88 25.28 -6.16
CA ARG A 95 -20.34 26.52 -5.59
C ARG A 95 -21.14 27.75 -6.04
N TYR A 96 -21.38 27.89 -7.35
CA TYR A 96 -22.14 29.05 -7.87
C TYR A 96 -23.61 29.03 -7.48
N TRP A 97 -24.25 27.85 -7.40
CA TRP A 97 -25.61 27.73 -6.90
C TRP A 97 -25.70 28.12 -5.41
N SER A 98 -24.74 27.67 -4.58
CA SER A 98 -24.71 28.03 -3.16
C SER A 98 -24.45 29.53 -2.94
N GLN A 99 -23.62 30.15 -3.79
CA GLN A 99 -23.44 31.59 -3.81
C GLN A 99 -24.70 32.34 -4.27
N PHE A 100 -25.47 31.79 -5.22
CA PHE A 100 -26.74 32.36 -5.68
C PHE A 100 -27.81 32.31 -4.58
N ASP A 101 -27.94 31.17 -3.88
CA ASP A 101 -28.84 31.01 -2.74
C ASP A 101 -28.48 31.97 -1.59
N GLU A 102 -27.17 32.13 -1.25
CA GLU A 102 -26.72 33.11 -0.24
C GLU A 102 -26.98 34.56 -0.67
N ASN A 103 -26.71 34.91 -1.94
CA ASN A 103 -27.01 36.25 -2.47
C ASN A 103 -28.50 36.58 -2.38
N ILE A 104 -29.39 35.63 -2.72
CA ILE A 104 -30.84 35.78 -2.57
C ILE A 104 -31.23 36.02 -1.10
N GLY A 105 -30.65 35.25 -0.18
CA GLY A 105 -30.82 35.46 1.27
C GLY A 105 -30.39 36.86 1.72
N ILE A 106 -29.28 37.39 1.20
CA ILE A 106 -28.81 38.75 1.46
C ILE A 106 -29.75 39.81 0.86
N PHE A 107 -30.31 39.59 -0.33
CA PHE A 107 -31.27 40.53 -0.94
C PHE A 107 -32.59 40.59 -0.16
N LEU A 108 -33.18 39.45 0.19
CA LEU A 108 -34.39 39.41 1.03
C LEU A 108 -34.10 39.95 2.43
N GLY A 109 -32.96 39.56 3.02
CA GLY A 109 -32.46 40.06 4.29
C GLY A 109 -32.09 41.55 4.32
N ARG A 110 -32.12 42.26 3.18
CA ARG A 110 -32.00 43.73 3.07
C ARG A 110 -33.33 44.43 2.77
N TYR A 111 -34.14 43.88 1.89
CA TYR A 111 -35.28 44.63 1.32
C TYR A 111 -36.66 44.16 1.79
N ASP A 112 -36.81 42.94 2.33
CA ASP A 112 -38.11 42.46 2.82
C ASP A 112 -38.38 43.02 4.21
N LEU A 113 -39.13 44.11 4.31
CA LEU A 113 -39.31 44.91 5.54
C LEU A 113 -40.24 44.28 6.59
N ASP A 114 -40.87 43.14 6.30
CA ASP A 114 -41.91 42.53 7.14
C ASP A 114 -41.44 41.33 7.99
N GLN A 115 -40.22 40.82 7.81
CA GLN A 115 -39.77 39.54 8.39
C GLN A 115 -38.45 39.64 9.16
N ASP A 116 -38.39 38.99 10.33
CA ASP A 116 -37.17 38.83 11.13
C ASP A 116 -36.09 38.04 10.36
N LEU A 117 -34.83 38.48 10.44
CA LEU A 117 -33.70 37.87 9.71
C LEU A 117 -33.43 36.40 10.09
N GLY A 118 -33.91 35.94 11.25
CA GLY A 118 -33.59 34.64 11.83
C GLY A 118 -34.03 33.41 11.01
N GLU A 119 -35.18 33.46 10.32
CA GLU A 119 -35.69 32.31 9.57
C GLU A 119 -34.87 31.98 8.31
N PHE A 120 -34.24 32.98 7.67
CA PHE A 120 -33.44 32.75 6.46
C PHE A 120 -32.06 32.16 6.73
N LEU A 121 -31.49 32.41 7.91
CA LEU A 121 -30.12 32.03 8.24
C LEU A 121 -30.03 30.59 8.77
N THR A 122 -31.15 30.00 9.21
CA THR A 122 -31.21 28.63 9.73
C THR A 122 -31.43 27.57 8.65
N GLU A 123 -31.96 27.91 7.47
CA GLU A 123 -32.20 26.92 6.39
C GLU A 123 -30.92 26.56 5.61
N ARG A 124 -29.87 26.11 6.33
CA ARG A 124 -28.68 25.46 5.74
C ARG A 124 -29.03 24.04 5.23
N LYS A 125 -30.04 23.94 4.37
CA LYS A 125 -30.27 22.79 3.48
C LYS A 125 -29.25 22.76 2.34
N ALA A 126 -27.96 22.80 2.71
CA ALA A 126 -27.03 21.93 2.01
C ALA A 126 -27.53 20.49 2.21
N LEU A 127 -27.38 19.64 1.19
CA LEU A 127 -27.92 18.29 1.12
C LEU A 127 -27.86 17.59 2.48
N VAL A 128 -29.01 17.13 2.99
CA VAL A 128 -29.11 16.50 4.32
C VAL A 128 -28.16 15.32 4.37
N LEU A 129 -27.06 15.47 5.11
CA LEU A 129 -26.04 14.44 5.28
C LEU A 129 -26.63 13.31 6.15
N PRO A 130 -26.80 12.08 5.62
CA PRO A 130 -26.80 10.91 6.47
C PRO A 130 -25.35 10.73 6.94
N GLU A 131 -25.10 10.60 8.24
CA GLU A 131 -23.83 10.01 8.67
C GLU A 131 -23.75 8.59 8.08
N PRO A 132 -22.67 8.22 7.36
CA PRO A 132 -22.57 6.88 6.82
C PRO A 132 -22.46 5.87 7.96
N GLU A 133 -23.43 4.95 8.03
CA GLU A 133 -23.44 3.81 8.96
C GLU A 133 -22.05 3.12 8.96
N PRO A 134 -21.38 2.97 10.13
CA PRO A 134 -19.98 2.63 10.18
C PRO A 134 -19.73 1.15 9.84
N ASP A 135 -19.29 0.89 8.61
CA ASP A 135 -18.90 -0.45 8.14
C ASP A 135 -17.87 -1.09 9.09
N SER A 136 -18.18 -2.31 9.54
CA SER A 136 -17.80 -2.83 10.86
C SER A 136 -16.34 -3.35 11.00
N ASP A 137 -15.41 -2.91 10.15
CA ASP A 137 -14.04 -3.50 10.05
C ASP A 137 -12.90 -2.47 9.89
N SER A 138 -13.15 -1.17 10.17
CA SER A 138 -12.12 -0.11 10.04
C SER A 138 -11.38 0.21 11.35
N ASN A 139 -10.04 0.17 11.32
CA ASN A 139 -9.12 0.42 12.45
C ASN A 139 -9.41 1.76 13.16
N PRO A 140 -9.65 1.79 14.50
CA PRO A 140 -9.97 3.03 15.23
C PRO A 140 -8.91 4.13 15.17
N GLU A 141 -7.63 3.80 14.97
CA GLU A 141 -6.51 4.79 15.01
C GLU A 141 -6.55 5.86 13.90
N ARG A 142 -7.43 5.74 12.89
CA ARG A 142 -7.64 6.82 11.90
C ARG A 142 -8.64 7.89 12.37
N LYS A 143 -9.60 7.53 13.23
CA LYS A 143 -10.78 8.35 13.58
C LYS A 143 -10.51 9.54 14.52
N GLU A 144 -9.27 9.77 14.94
CA GLU A 144 -8.89 10.97 15.70
C GLU A 144 -8.37 12.12 14.82
N ASN A 145 -7.80 11.84 13.64
CA ASN A 145 -7.32 12.92 12.75
C ASN A 145 -8.45 13.56 11.92
N GLU A 146 -9.52 12.81 11.65
CA GLU A 146 -10.60 13.18 10.72
C GLU A 146 -11.58 14.23 11.30
N ARG A 147 -11.58 14.48 12.62
CA ARG A 147 -12.57 15.34 13.32
C ARG A 147 -12.32 16.86 13.18
N GLY A 148 -11.74 17.33 12.08
CA GLY A 148 -11.22 18.70 12.02
C GLY A 148 -11.01 19.31 10.64
N GLU A 149 -11.81 18.95 9.63
CA GLU A 149 -11.59 19.40 8.24
C GLU A 149 -12.81 20.10 7.59
N GLY A 150 -13.71 20.66 8.42
CA GLY A 150 -15.04 21.18 8.07
C GLY A 150 -15.17 22.32 7.03
N LEU A 151 -14.09 22.72 6.35
CA LEU A 151 -14.13 23.55 5.13
C LEU A 151 -13.71 22.79 3.86
N TRP A 152 -12.74 21.86 3.95
CA TRP A 152 -12.24 21.07 2.81
C TRP A 152 -12.98 19.74 2.65
N GLU A 153 -13.69 19.29 3.68
CA GLU A 153 -14.66 18.19 3.57
C GLU A 153 -15.88 18.58 2.74
N ALA A 154 -16.32 19.85 2.69
CA ALA A 154 -17.58 20.22 2.03
C ALA A 154 -17.65 19.92 0.51
N PRO A 155 -16.57 20.13 -0.29
CA PRO A 155 -16.51 19.65 -1.68
C PRO A 155 -16.51 18.13 -1.80
N LEU A 156 -15.75 17.44 -0.93
CA LEU A 156 -15.58 15.98 -0.99
C LEU A 156 -16.84 15.25 -0.51
N SER A 157 -17.51 15.75 0.52
CA SER A 157 -18.77 15.21 1.03
C SER A 157 -19.93 15.45 0.06
N PHE A 158 -19.92 16.56 -0.70
CA PHE A 158 -20.86 16.75 -1.80
C PHE A 158 -20.71 15.66 -2.88
N LEU A 159 -19.49 15.42 -3.38
CA LEU A 159 -19.25 14.36 -4.37
C LEU A 159 -19.50 12.96 -3.79
N ALA A 160 -19.13 12.71 -2.53
CA ALA A 160 -19.40 11.44 -1.86
C ALA A 160 -20.91 11.20 -1.66
N THR A 161 -21.69 12.25 -1.36
CA THR A 161 -23.16 12.19 -1.25
C THR A 161 -23.79 11.91 -2.61
N LEU A 162 -23.31 12.53 -3.69
CA LEU A 162 -23.75 12.21 -5.05
C LEU A 162 -23.36 10.78 -5.48
N ALA A 163 -22.26 10.23 -4.96
CA ALA A 163 -21.82 8.87 -5.26
C ALA A 163 -22.54 7.79 -4.42
N SER A 164 -23.08 8.13 -3.25
CA SER A 164 -23.82 7.22 -2.37
C SER A 164 -25.34 7.30 -2.53
N SER A 165 -25.88 8.44 -2.97
CA SER A 165 -27.31 8.64 -3.21
C SER A 165 -27.78 8.00 -4.51
N SER A 166 -29.03 7.53 -4.56
CA SER A 166 -29.65 7.08 -5.80
C SER A 166 -30.04 8.26 -6.72
N SER A 167 -30.23 8.01 -8.02
CA SER A 167 -30.69 9.03 -8.98
C SER A 167 -32.00 9.69 -8.55
N GLU A 168 -32.92 8.92 -7.96
CA GLU A 168 -34.24 9.41 -7.51
C GLU A 168 -34.11 10.35 -6.29
N GLU A 169 -33.20 10.06 -5.37
CA GLU A 169 -32.88 10.95 -4.23
C GLU A 169 -32.20 12.24 -4.71
N ILE A 170 -31.24 12.14 -5.64
CA ILE A 170 -30.54 13.31 -6.21
C ILE A 170 -31.53 14.20 -6.98
N GLU A 171 -32.40 13.61 -7.82
CA GLU A 171 -33.44 14.35 -8.56
C GLU A 171 -34.42 15.04 -7.59
N SER A 172 -34.85 14.37 -6.52
CA SER A 172 -35.74 14.93 -5.50
C SER A 172 -35.08 16.10 -4.73
N GLN A 173 -33.83 15.94 -4.31
CA GLN A 173 -33.07 16.98 -3.59
C GLN A 173 -32.79 18.20 -4.47
N LEU A 174 -32.42 17.99 -5.74
CA LEU A 174 -32.25 19.09 -6.70
C LEU A 174 -33.58 19.80 -6.98
N GLN A 175 -34.69 19.06 -7.09
CA GLN A 175 -36.02 19.65 -7.26
C GLN A 175 -36.43 20.52 -6.06
N GLU A 176 -36.24 20.05 -4.82
CA GLU A 176 -36.51 20.87 -3.61
C GLU A 176 -35.67 22.16 -3.61
N ARG A 177 -34.38 22.07 -4.00
CA ARG A 177 -33.48 23.23 -4.09
C ARG A 177 -33.92 24.23 -5.16
N VAL A 178 -34.29 23.75 -6.36
CA VAL A 178 -34.86 24.59 -7.43
C VAL A 178 -36.14 25.28 -6.96
N GLU A 179 -37.03 24.55 -6.29
CA GLU A 179 -38.28 25.13 -5.76
C GLU A 179 -38.04 26.14 -4.64
N SER A 180 -37.06 25.94 -3.77
CA SER A 180 -36.71 26.91 -2.72
C SER A 180 -36.12 28.18 -3.31
N SER A 181 -35.14 28.06 -4.21
CA SER A 181 -34.54 29.20 -4.89
C SER A 181 -35.58 29.96 -5.74
N ARG A 182 -36.51 29.25 -6.41
CA ARG A 182 -37.65 29.85 -7.12
C ARG A 182 -38.65 30.56 -6.19
N ARG A 183 -38.98 29.98 -5.03
CA ARG A 183 -39.83 30.62 -4.01
C ARG A 183 -39.18 31.93 -3.53
N ALA A 184 -37.89 31.91 -3.25
CA ALA A 184 -37.17 33.09 -2.77
C ALA A 184 -37.01 34.19 -3.85
N VAL A 185 -36.70 33.85 -5.11
CA VAL A 185 -36.73 34.82 -6.23
C VAL A 185 -38.13 35.42 -6.41
N SER A 186 -39.20 34.62 -6.28
CA SER A 186 -40.58 35.13 -6.36
C SER A 186 -40.89 36.14 -5.25
N ARG A 187 -40.32 35.97 -4.05
CA ARG A 187 -40.40 36.96 -2.96
C ARG A 187 -39.64 38.25 -3.28
N ILE A 188 -38.46 38.18 -3.90
CA ILE A 188 -37.70 39.38 -4.30
C ILE A 188 -38.53 40.28 -5.22
N VAL A 189 -39.30 39.69 -6.16
CA VAL A 189 -40.21 40.44 -7.04
C VAL A 189 -41.32 41.13 -6.23
N LEU A 190 -42.01 40.42 -5.32
CA LEU A 190 -43.05 41.01 -4.48
C LEU A 190 -42.52 42.15 -3.57
N VAL A 191 -41.29 42.02 -3.07
CA VAL A 191 -40.61 43.05 -2.30
C VAL A 191 -40.27 44.27 -3.17
N TYR A 192 -39.78 44.04 -4.39
CA TYR A 192 -39.52 45.11 -5.36
C TYR A 192 -40.80 45.87 -5.73
N ASP A 193 -41.87 45.17 -6.06
CA ASP A 193 -43.17 45.75 -6.42
C ASP A 193 -43.72 46.61 -5.26
N ARG A 194 -43.66 46.11 -4.01
CA ARG A 194 -44.06 46.85 -2.81
C ARG A 194 -43.22 48.11 -2.59
N LEU A 195 -41.89 48.03 -2.74
CA LEU A 195 -41.01 49.19 -2.59
C LEU A 195 -41.25 50.23 -3.69
N HIS A 196 -41.58 49.77 -4.91
CA HIS A 196 -41.98 50.65 -6.02
C HIS A 196 -43.29 51.37 -5.69
N ASP A 197 -44.34 50.64 -5.25
CA ASP A 197 -45.61 51.22 -4.78
C ASP A 197 -45.39 52.25 -3.66
N GLN A 198 -44.54 51.96 -2.67
CA GLN A 198 -44.23 52.88 -1.57
C GLN A 198 -43.56 54.17 -2.06
N LEU A 199 -42.56 54.07 -2.95
CA LEU A 199 -41.93 55.23 -3.59
C LEU A 199 -42.96 56.06 -4.37
N ASP A 200 -43.86 55.41 -5.10
CA ASP A 200 -44.87 56.07 -5.91
C ASP A 200 -45.95 56.77 -5.05
N HIS A 201 -46.30 56.21 -3.89
CA HIS A 201 -47.16 56.87 -2.90
C HIS A 201 -46.46 58.05 -2.22
N LEU A 202 -45.19 57.92 -1.82
CA LEU A 202 -44.41 59.01 -1.26
C LEU A 202 -44.25 60.16 -2.26
N ALA A 203 -43.97 59.87 -3.53
CA ALA A 203 -43.89 60.86 -4.59
C ALA A 203 -45.23 61.60 -4.79
N LYS A 204 -46.37 60.92 -4.69
CA LYS A 204 -47.70 61.55 -4.76
C LYS A 204 -47.97 62.47 -3.56
N LYS A 205 -47.62 62.07 -2.34
CA LYS A 205 -47.72 62.93 -1.14
C LYS A 205 -46.81 64.17 -1.26
N LEU A 206 -45.56 63.98 -1.70
CA LEU A 206 -44.54 65.04 -1.77
C LEU A 206 -44.84 66.09 -2.86
N ASN A 207 -45.49 65.70 -3.97
CA ASN A 207 -45.92 66.60 -5.04
C ASN A 207 -47.30 67.26 -4.78
N SER A 208 -47.94 66.99 -3.65
CA SER A 208 -49.20 67.63 -3.28
C SER A 208 -49.01 69.08 -2.82
N THR A 209 -50.03 69.92 -2.97
CA THR A 209 -49.99 71.33 -2.58
C THR A 209 -50.26 71.56 -1.09
N ASP A 210 -50.65 70.50 -0.36
CA ASP A 210 -51.05 70.55 1.05
C ASP A 210 -49.85 70.25 1.97
N PRO A 211 -49.45 71.17 2.86
CA PRO A 211 -48.26 70.97 3.70
C PRO A 211 -48.38 69.77 4.66
N SER A 212 -49.60 69.40 5.08
CA SER A 212 -49.84 68.24 5.94
C SER A 212 -49.44 66.91 5.29
N HIS A 213 -49.68 66.76 3.98
CA HIS A 213 -49.28 65.56 3.23
C HIS A 213 -47.76 65.50 3.03
N VAL A 214 -47.10 66.66 2.90
CA VAL A 214 -45.63 66.74 2.84
C VAL A 214 -45.01 66.38 4.21
N GLU A 215 -45.54 66.89 5.31
CA GLU A 215 -45.13 66.49 6.66
C GLU A 215 -45.34 64.99 6.92
N GLU A 216 -46.39 64.40 6.35
CA GLU A 216 -46.66 62.96 6.43
C GLU A 216 -45.63 62.16 5.63
N ALA A 217 -45.35 62.54 4.38
CA ALA A 217 -44.29 61.92 3.58
C ALA A 217 -42.91 61.99 4.26
N VAL A 218 -42.60 63.11 4.94
CA VAL A 218 -41.35 63.25 5.71
C VAL A 218 -41.32 62.34 6.94
N ARG A 219 -42.44 62.17 7.65
CA ARG A 219 -42.55 61.21 8.76
C ARG A 219 -42.41 59.77 8.29
N ASP A 220 -43.10 59.39 7.21
CA ASP A 220 -43.05 58.06 6.62
C ASP A 220 -41.62 57.72 6.15
N LEU A 221 -40.98 58.63 5.40
CA LEU A 221 -39.61 58.48 4.92
C LEU A 221 -38.60 58.36 6.08
N ASN A 222 -38.76 59.16 7.14
CA ASN A 222 -37.89 59.09 8.32
C ASN A 222 -38.08 57.77 9.09
N SER A 223 -39.29 57.20 9.12
CA SER A 223 -39.54 55.88 9.69
C SER A 223 -38.87 54.77 8.88
N LEU A 224 -39.01 54.79 7.55
CA LEU A 224 -38.35 53.84 6.65
C LEU A 224 -36.81 53.92 6.81
N LEU A 225 -36.26 55.13 6.84
CA LEU A 225 -34.83 55.36 6.97
C LEU A 225 -34.31 54.99 8.38
N SER A 226 -35.12 55.11 9.43
CA SER A 226 -34.77 54.60 10.76
C SER A 226 -34.74 53.07 10.82
N ASN A 227 -35.71 52.41 10.18
CA ASN A 227 -35.77 50.95 10.12
C ASN A 227 -34.60 50.37 9.31
N GLU A 228 -34.29 50.96 8.15
CA GLU A 228 -33.14 50.56 7.33
C GLU A 228 -31.81 50.79 8.05
N ASN A 229 -31.65 51.86 8.84
CA ASN A 229 -30.45 52.04 9.66
C ASN A 229 -30.29 50.94 10.72
N ALA A 230 -31.37 50.51 11.37
CA ALA A 230 -31.32 49.39 12.33
C ALA A 230 -30.97 48.06 11.62
N ARG A 231 -31.57 47.80 10.47
CA ARG A 231 -31.30 46.62 9.63
C ARG A 231 -29.86 46.57 9.13
N LEU A 232 -29.33 47.70 8.66
CA LEU A 232 -27.94 47.81 8.22
C LEU A 232 -26.96 47.56 9.38
N GLN A 233 -27.29 47.97 10.61
CA GLN A 233 -26.50 47.65 11.80
C GLN A 233 -26.52 46.14 12.10
N GLU A 234 -27.68 45.48 12.03
CA GLU A 234 -27.79 44.03 12.21
C GLU A 234 -26.95 43.25 11.19
N ILE A 235 -27.05 43.61 9.91
CA ILE A 235 -26.24 43.01 8.84
C ILE A 235 -24.74 43.28 9.04
N CYS A 236 -24.36 44.48 9.51
CA CYS A 236 -22.96 44.79 9.84
C CYS A 236 -22.44 43.93 11.00
N ASN A 237 -23.25 43.70 12.04
CA ASN A 237 -22.89 42.84 13.17
C ASN A 237 -22.68 41.39 12.70
N LEU A 238 -23.59 40.85 11.89
CA LEU A 238 -23.48 39.49 11.34
C LEU A 238 -22.26 39.33 10.43
N LEU A 239 -21.96 40.33 9.58
CA LEU A 239 -20.76 40.31 8.74
C LEU A 239 -19.47 40.39 9.57
N GLN A 240 -19.46 41.16 10.66
CA GLN A 240 -18.33 41.20 11.60
C GLN A 240 -18.17 39.86 12.34
N GLU A 241 -19.26 39.19 12.73
CA GLU A 241 -19.20 37.85 13.34
C GLU A 241 -18.66 36.80 12.34
N LYS A 242 -19.18 36.76 11.11
CA LYS A 242 -18.63 35.92 10.03
C LYS A 242 -17.14 36.19 9.81
N GLN A 243 -16.71 37.45 9.81
CA GLN A 243 -15.31 37.82 9.65
C GLN A 243 -14.44 37.38 10.85
N GLN A 244 -14.94 37.48 12.08
CA GLN A 244 -14.25 37.00 13.29
C GLN A 244 -14.10 35.48 13.29
N ASN A 245 -15.13 34.74 12.88
CA ASN A 245 -15.10 33.27 12.81
C ASN A 245 -14.13 32.80 11.71
N MET A 246 -14.22 33.36 10.51
CA MET A 246 -13.29 33.08 9.41
C MET A 246 -11.83 33.41 9.77
N SER A 247 -11.60 34.48 10.54
CA SER A 247 -10.26 34.84 11.04
C SER A 247 -9.72 33.84 12.05
N GLN A 248 -10.58 33.32 12.95
CA GLN A 248 -10.21 32.26 13.90
C GLN A 248 -9.89 30.94 13.18
N GLU A 249 -10.68 30.55 12.18
CA GLU A 249 -10.43 29.38 11.35
C GLU A 249 -9.11 29.51 10.57
N PHE A 250 -8.85 30.68 9.99
CA PHE A 250 -7.58 30.97 9.30
C PHE A 250 -6.38 30.83 10.23
N LEU A 251 -6.43 31.38 11.45
CA LEU A 251 -5.35 31.26 12.44
C LEU A 251 -5.12 29.80 12.90
N GLN A 252 -6.18 29.00 13.02
CA GLN A 252 -6.07 27.57 13.33
C GLN A 252 -5.41 26.79 12.18
N LEU A 253 -5.80 27.06 10.94
CA LEU A 253 -5.19 26.46 9.75
C LEU A 253 -3.72 26.88 9.59
N GLN A 254 -3.39 28.15 9.85
CA GLN A 254 -2.01 28.65 9.86
C GLN A 254 -1.16 27.91 10.91
N SER A 255 -1.64 27.75 12.14
CA SER A 255 -0.90 27.03 13.18
C SER A 255 -0.69 25.54 12.84
N ARG A 256 -1.65 24.90 12.17
CA ARG A 256 -1.49 23.53 11.65
C ARG A 256 -0.48 23.46 10.50
N LEU A 257 -0.42 24.47 9.64
CA LEU A 257 0.59 24.60 8.58
C LEU A 257 2.00 24.78 9.18
N GLU A 258 2.19 25.73 10.09
CA GLU A 258 3.48 25.98 10.78
C GLU A 258 4.00 24.71 11.50
N SER A 259 3.09 23.91 12.08
CA SER A 259 3.41 22.61 12.68
C SER A 259 3.82 21.55 11.64
N ALA A 260 3.18 21.53 10.47
CA ALA A 260 3.54 20.65 9.36
C ALA A 260 4.89 21.03 8.73
N GLU A 261 5.13 22.32 8.49
CA GLU A 261 6.41 22.87 8.01
C GLU A 261 7.55 22.54 9.00
N SER A 262 7.31 22.72 10.30
CA SER A 262 8.27 22.32 11.34
C SER A 262 8.62 20.82 11.30
N ARG A 263 7.65 19.96 10.97
CA ARG A 263 7.88 18.51 10.78
C ARG A 263 8.63 18.21 9.48
N VAL A 264 8.38 18.95 8.40
CA VAL A 264 9.12 18.82 7.14
C VAL A 264 10.59 19.19 7.35
N LEU A 265 10.90 20.32 8.00
CA LEU A 265 12.27 20.72 8.33
C LEU A 265 13.04 19.66 9.15
N VAL A 266 12.37 18.97 10.08
CA VAL A 266 12.98 17.87 10.84
C VAL A 266 13.21 16.63 9.97
N LEU A 267 12.33 16.33 9.01
CA LEU A 267 12.52 15.23 8.06
C LEU A 267 13.62 15.55 7.04
N ASP A 268 13.71 16.78 6.57
CA ASP A 268 14.78 17.25 5.68
C ASP A 268 16.15 17.15 6.35
N GLY A 269 16.28 17.52 7.64
CA GLY A 269 17.50 17.30 8.40
C GLY A 269 17.93 15.82 8.47
N HIS A 270 17.00 14.89 8.70
CA HIS A 270 17.29 13.45 8.62
C HIS A 270 17.66 13.00 7.19
N ILE A 271 17.10 13.63 6.17
CA ILE A 271 17.46 13.38 4.76
C ILE A 271 18.88 13.88 4.48
N GLU A 272 19.30 15.04 5.00
CA GLU A 272 20.67 15.56 4.88
C GLU A 272 21.70 14.62 5.55
N ASP A 273 21.43 14.16 6.78
CA ASP A 273 22.27 13.18 7.49
C ASP A 273 22.42 11.87 6.67
N LEU A 274 21.32 11.34 6.14
CA LEU A 274 21.33 10.12 5.31
C LEU A 274 22.03 10.36 3.97
N GLN A 275 21.88 11.53 3.35
CA GLN A 275 22.63 11.90 2.15
C GLN A 275 24.13 11.98 2.43
N TRP A 276 24.54 12.55 3.57
CA TRP A 276 25.95 12.61 3.97
C TRP A 276 26.55 11.21 4.15
N ASP A 277 25.82 10.28 4.76
CA ASP A 277 26.26 8.89 4.91
C ASP A 277 26.32 8.12 3.57
N ILE A 278 25.35 8.35 2.67
CA ILE A 278 25.40 7.85 1.28
C ILE A 278 26.65 8.37 0.57
N ASP A 279 26.97 9.64 0.72
CA ASP A 279 28.10 10.27 0.04
C ASP A 279 29.46 9.84 0.64
N LYS A 280 29.50 9.55 1.94
CA LYS A 280 30.61 8.90 2.65
C LYS A 280 30.84 7.46 2.15
N ILE A 281 29.77 6.72 1.84
CA ILE A 281 29.84 5.39 1.18
C ILE A 281 30.32 5.53 -0.28
N ARG A 282 29.76 6.46 -1.08
CA ARG A 282 30.23 6.75 -2.45
C ARG A 282 31.71 7.12 -2.49
N LYS A 283 32.21 7.91 -1.53
CA LYS A 283 33.65 8.24 -1.39
C LYS A 283 34.53 7.03 -1.05
N ARG A 284 33.96 5.92 -0.54
CA ARG A 284 34.64 4.62 -0.43
C ARG A 284 34.56 3.84 -1.75
N GLU A 285 33.39 3.75 -2.36
CA GLU A 285 33.18 3.09 -3.65
C GLU A 285 34.08 3.67 -4.76
N GLN A 286 34.11 4.99 -4.93
CA GLN A 286 34.97 5.66 -5.90
C GLN A 286 36.47 5.35 -5.71
N ARG A 287 36.94 5.04 -4.50
CA ARG A 287 38.34 4.63 -4.29
C ARG A 287 38.60 3.23 -4.84
N LEU A 288 37.66 2.30 -4.65
CA LEU A 288 37.70 0.98 -5.28
C LEU A 288 37.61 1.09 -6.81
N ASN A 289 36.69 1.91 -7.32
CA ASN A 289 36.53 2.12 -8.76
C ASN A 289 37.76 2.79 -9.41
N ARG A 290 38.47 3.70 -8.71
CA ARG A 290 39.76 4.24 -9.19
C ARG A 290 40.81 3.13 -9.33
N HIS A 291 40.98 2.28 -8.32
CA HIS A 291 41.93 1.16 -8.42
C HIS A 291 41.56 0.15 -9.52
N LEU A 292 40.26 -0.09 -9.75
CA LEU A 292 39.81 -0.90 -10.88
C LEU A 292 40.12 -0.23 -12.23
N SER A 293 39.86 1.08 -12.37
CA SER A 293 40.21 1.86 -13.56
C SER A 293 41.72 1.92 -13.80
N GLU A 294 42.54 2.06 -12.76
CA GLU A 294 44.01 1.99 -12.84
C GLU A 294 44.47 0.61 -13.36
N VAL A 295 43.77 -0.48 -13.05
CA VAL A 295 44.03 -1.81 -13.61
C VAL A 295 43.61 -1.90 -15.08
N LEU A 296 42.49 -1.27 -15.47
CA LEU A 296 41.98 -1.27 -16.84
C LEU A 296 42.72 -0.32 -17.80
N GLU A 297 43.20 0.83 -17.34
CA GLU A 297 43.90 1.81 -18.18
C GLU A 297 45.27 1.30 -18.63
N ARG A 298 45.92 0.47 -17.79
CA ARG A 298 47.11 -0.33 -18.14
C ARG A 298 46.90 -1.26 -19.34
N VAL A 299 45.64 -1.49 -19.76
CA VAL A 299 45.28 -2.36 -20.89
C VAL A 299 45.09 -1.56 -22.22
N ASN A 300 44.92 -0.22 -22.23
CA ASN A 300 44.09 0.44 -23.28
C ASN A 300 44.61 1.65 -24.16
N SER A 301 45.80 2.26 -24.02
CA SER A 301 46.10 3.75 -24.26
C SER A 301 46.52 4.37 -25.70
N LYS A 302 45.88 5.47 -26.37
CA LYS A 302 46.09 6.23 -27.79
C LYS A 302 45.34 7.64 -28.24
N GLY A 303 45.66 8.50 -29.33
CA GLY A 303 44.81 9.62 -30.08
C GLY A 303 45.38 10.91 -30.98
N TYR A 304 44.69 11.68 -31.97
CA TYR A 304 45.11 13.01 -32.77
C TYR A 304 44.28 13.82 -33.99
N LYS A 305 44.38 15.23 -34.22
CA LYS A 305 44.46 16.26 -35.46
C LYS A 305 43.27 16.80 -36.47
N VAL A 306 43.14 17.87 -37.41
CA VAL A 306 43.68 19.27 -37.99
C VAL A 306 42.84 20.05 -39.22
N TYR A 307 42.97 21.41 -39.66
CA TYR A 307 42.08 22.29 -40.65
C TYR A 307 42.61 23.57 -41.59
N GLY A 308 41.83 24.44 -42.43
CA GLY A 308 42.23 25.68 -43.35
C GLY A 308 41.21 26.70 -44.20
N ALA A 309 41.59 27.82 -45.02
CA ALA A 309 40.77 28.94 -45.81
C ALA A 309 41.49 29.85 -47.01
N GLY A 310 41.16 30.95 -47.87
CA GLY A 310 40.20 32.12 -48.36
C GLY A 310 40.72 33.02 -49.67
N SER A 311 40.37 34.19 -50.43
CA SER A 311 39.43 35.42 -50.83
C SER A 311 39.87 36.26 -52.20
N SER A 312 39.55 37.42 -52.97
CA SER A 312 38.67 38.72 -53.33
C SER A 312 39.10 39.52 -54.73
N LEU A 313 38.77 40.69 -55.47
CA LEU A 313 37.85 41.96 -55.82
C LEU A 313 38.29 42.81 -57.20
N TYR A 314 37.95 43.97 -57.96
CA TYR A 314 37.00 45.22 -58.33
C TYR A 314 37.48 46.11 -59.66
N GLY A 315 37.10 47.23 -60.47
CA GLY A 315 36.13 48.45 -60.89
C GLY A 315 36.70 49.46 -62.10
N GLY A 316 36.30 50.59 -62.90
CA GLY A 316 35.28 51.71 -63.41
C GLY A 316 35.85 52.82 -64.52
N THR A 317 35.43 53.98 -65.27
CA THR A 317 34.26 54.93 -65.80
C THR A 317 34.63 56.20 -66.84
N ILE A 318 33.77 57.02 -67.65
CA ILE A 318 34.12 58.22 -68.70
C ILE A 318 33.03 59.36 -69.30
N THR A 319 33.29 60.43 -70.23
CA THR A 319 32.45 61.71 -70.72
C THR A 319 32.56 62.50 -72.20
N ILE A 320 31.91 63.73 -72.61
CA ILE A 320 31.77 64.46 -74.03
C ILE A 320 31.36 66.09 -74.30
N ASN A 321 31.20 66.79 -75.54
CA ASN A 321 30.96 68.34 -75.90
C ASN A 321 30.43 68.96 -77.39
N SER A 322 30.09 70.32 -77.74
CA SER A 322 29.60 71.01 -79.11
C SER A 322 29.45 72.65 -79.46
N ARG A 323 29.06 73.28 -80.70
CA ARG A 323 28.82 74.81 -81.17
C ARG A 323 28.12 75.31 -82.59
N LYS A 324 27.45 76.55 -82.77
CA LYS A 324 27.22 77.56 -83.98
C LYS A 324 26.95 79.05 -83.58
N PHE A 325 26.51 79.31 -82.37
CA PHE A 325 27.22 80.23 -81.48
C PHE A 325 26.45 81.56 -81.28
N GLU A 326 27.10 82.73 -81.23
CA GLU A 326 26.64 83.97 -80.55
C GLU A 326 25.12 84.29 -80.49
N GLU A 327 24.36 84.30 -81.59
CA GLU A 327 22.90 84.53 -81.53
C GLU A 327 22.13 83.34 -80.96
N MET A 328 22.53 82.11 -81.33
CA MET A 328 22.06 80.93 -80.60
C MET A 328 22.57 80.94 -79.16
N THR A 329 23.73 81.57 -78.85
CA THR A 329 24.18 81.73 -77.46
C THR A 329 23.23 82.63 -76.71
N SER A 330 22.84 83.81 -77.22
CA SER A 330 21.96 84.74 -76.50
C SER A 330 20.53 84.22 -76.34
N GLU A 331 19.95 83.59 -77.37
CA GLU A 331 18.65 82.92 -77.21
C GLU A 331 18.74 81.71 -76.28
N VAL A 332 19.82 80.91 -76.34
CA VAL A 332 20.05 79.83 -75.38
C VAL A 332 20.36 80.36 -73.99
N ASP A 333 20.95 81.55 -73.83
CA ASP A 333 21.25 82.15 -72.52
C ASP A 333 19.96 82.65 -71.84
N LEU A 334 19.06 83.32 -72.58
CA LEU A 334 17.77 83.72 -72.03
C LEU A 334 16.87 82.49 -71.76
N ASN A 335 16.94 81.44 -72.60
CA ASN A 335 16.30 80.15 -72.30
C ASN A 335 16.97 79.39 -71.15
N LYS A 336 18.30 79.48 -70.96
CA LYS A 336 19.01 78.95 -69.78
C LYS A 336 18.54 79.67 -68.53
N GLU A 337 18.48 81.00 -68.53
CA GLU A 337 18.00 81.78 -67.38
C GLU A 337 16.56 81.41 -67.01
N LEU A 338 15.66 81.33 -67.98
CA LEU A 338 14.28 80.88 -67.73
C LEU A 338 14.21 79.42 -67.24
N ALA A 339 15.03 78.53 -67.79
CA ALA A 339 15.12 77.13 -67.36
C ALA A 339 15.75 76.99 -65.96
N VAL A 340 16.75 77.81 -65.62
CA VAL A 340 17.40 77.87 -64.30
C VAL A 340 16.44 78.42 -63.26
N ASN A 341 15.72 79.50 -63.55
CA ASN A 341 14.72 80.05 -62.63
C ASN A 341 13.59 79.05 -62.36
N ARG A 342 13.09 78.38 -63.41
CA ARG A 342 12.09 77.29 -63.26
C ARG A 342 12.67 76.07 -62.54
N LEU A 343 13.93 75.73 -62.76
CA LEU A 343 14.60 74.64 -62.06
C LEU A 343 14.74 74.97 -60.56
N GLN A 344 15.16 76.19 -60.21
CA GLN A 344 15.25 76.66 -58.82
C GLN A 344 13.87 76.70 -58.14
N GLU A 345 12.82 77.13 -58.85
CA GLU A 345 11.44 77.11 -58.34
C GLU A 345 10.96 75.67 -58.10
N LEU A 346 11.23 74.74 -59.03
CA LEU A 346 10.91 73.31 -58.87
C LEU A 346 11.78 72.61 -57.82
N GLU A 347 13.06 72.99 -57.67
CA GLU A 347 13.97 72.48 -56.64
C GLU A 347 13.52 72.94 -55.26
N LYS A 348 13.12 74.22 -55.13
CA LYS A 348 12.53 74.75 -53.91
C LYS A 348 11.21 74.05 -53.60
N LEU A 349 10.27 73.94 -54.53
CA LEU A 349 9.01 73.23 -54.32
C LEU A 349 9.24 71.74 -53.97
N ARG A 350 10.28 71.10 -54.53
CA ARG A 350 10.68 69.74 -54.16
C ARG A 350 11.25 69.67 -52.74
N GLN A 351 12.01 70.67 -52.31
CA GLN A 351 12.50 70.77 -50.94
C GLN A 351 11.36 71.04 -49.95
N ASP A 352 10.49 72.03 -50.23
CA ASP A 352 9.32 72.37 -49.43
C ASP A 352 8.39 71.12 -49.28
N LEU A 353 8.19 70.32 -50.34
CA LEU A 353 7.50 69.02 -50.28
C LEU A 353 8.28 67.94 -49.50
N GLN A 354 9.60 67.90 -49.59
CA GLN A 354 10.42 66.92 -48.87
C GLN A 354 10.46 67.21 -47.36
N GLU A 355 10.43 68.47 -46.96
CA GLU A 355 10.33 68.91 -45.57
C GLU A 355 8.94 68.56 -45.00
N VAL A 356 7.85 68.96 -45.66
CA VAL A 356 6.46 68.64 -45.25
C VAL A 356 6.16 67.14 -45.23
N THR A 357 6.82 66.33 -46.08
CA THR A 357 6.68 64.87 -46.04
C THR A 357 7.55 64.18 -44.99
N SER A 358 8.65 64.81 -44.53
CA SER A 358 9.35 64.38 -43.30
C SER A 358 8.48 64.67 -42.09
N GLU A 359 8.03 65.92 -41.93
CA GLU A 359 7.17 66.34 -40.81
C GLU A 359 5.91 65.46 -40.69
N ASN A 360 5.31 65.04 -41.81
CA ASN A 360 4.20 64.09 -41.79
C ASN A 360 4.58 62.68 -41.28
N GLN A 361 5.78 62.18 -41.60
CA GLN A 361 6.26 60.88 -41.11
C GLN A 361 6.61 60.96 -39.62
N ASP A 362 7.26 62.05 -39.20
CA ASP A 362 7.61 62.31 -37.80
C ASP A 362 6.33 62.42 -36.94
N LEU A 363 5.35 63.23 -37.36
CA LEU A 363 4.05 63.36 -36.68
C LEU A 363 3.23 62.05 -36.68
N GLN A 364 3.33 61.22 -37.72
CA GLN A 364 2.69 59.90 -37.73
C GLN A 364 3.35 58.93 -36.73
N ALA A 365 4.67 58.98 -36.57
CA ALA A 365 5.40 58.19 -35.58
C ALA A 365 5.09 58.66 -34.14
N GLU A 366 5.06 59.98 -33.90
CA GLU A 366 4.65 60.54 -32.60
C GLU A 366 3.21 60.15 -32.25
N LEU A 367 2.27 60.25 -33.20
CA LEU A 367 0.88 59.88 -32.97
C LEU A 367 0.72 58.38 -32.65
N ALA A 368 1.45 57.50 -33.35
CA ALA A 368 1.44 56.06 -33.06
C ALA A 368 1.97 55.76 -31.65
N SER A 369 3.12 56.34 -31.28
CA SER A 369 3.73 56.20 -29.95
C SER A 369 2.81 56.74 -28.84
N ALA A 370 2.17 57.89 -29.06
CA ALA A 370 1.22 58.47 -28.12
C ALA A 370 -0.04 57.62 -27.93
N VAL A 371 -0.52 56.91 -28.97
CA VAL A 371 -1.63 55.96 -28.83
C VAL A 371 -1.21 54.74 -28.01
N GLU A 372 -0.05 54.15 -28.28
CA GLU A 372 0.48 53.02 -27.49
C GLU A 372 0.70 53.41 -26.01
N GLU A 373 1.29 54.57 -25.74
CA GLU A 373 1.51 55.02 -24.37
C GLU A 373 0.21 55.35 -23.63
N ASN A 374 -0.77 55.99 -24.27
CA ASN A 374 -2.09 56.22 -23.66
C ASN A 374 -2.80 54.90 -23.32
N VAL A 375 -2.74 53.89 -24.18
CA VAL A 375 -3.26 52.55 -23.87
C VAL A 375 -2.50 51.92 -22.70
N ARG A 376 -1.16 52.03 -22.67
CA ARG A 376 -0.32 51.45 -21.60
C ARG A 376 -0.47 52.16 -20.24
N LEU A 377 -0.87 53.43 -20.26
CA LEU A 377 -1.19 54.24 -19.07
C LEU A 377 -2.64 54.12 -18.61
N SER A 378 -3.54 53.57 -19.44
CA SER A 378 -4.96 53.39 -19.08
C SER A 378 -5.11 52.51 -17.83
N PRO A 379 -6.08 52.83 -16.93
CA PRO A 379 -6.30 52.04 -15.73
C PRO A 379 -6.74 50.60 -16.05
N GLU A 380 -7.42 50.38 -17.17
CA GLU A 380 -7.81 49.05 -17.66
C GLU A 380 -6.58 48.21 -18.01
N TYR A 381 -5.65 48.75 -18.81
CA TYR A 381 -4.40 48.05 -19.15
C TYR A 381 -3.55 47.79 -17.91
N ARG A 382 -3.43 48.77 -17.01
CA ARG A 382 -2.70 48.61 -15.74
C ARG A 382 -3.32 47.56 -14.84
N CYS A 383 -4.65 47.50 -14.75
CA CYS A 383 -5.37 46.49 -13.99
C CYS A 383 -5.16 45.10 -14.59
N MET A 384 -5.33 44.96 -15.91
CA MET A 384 -5.09 43.71 -16.65
C MET A 384 -3.63 43.24 -16.54
N GLN A 385 -2.66 44.15 -16.59
CA GLN A 385 -1.23 43.85 -16.37
C GLN A 385 -0.98 43.31 -14.95
N SER A 386 -1.64 43.89 -13.94
CA SER A 386 -1.54 43.43 -12.55
C SER A 386 -2.17 42.04 -12.37
N GLN A 387 -3.38 41.83 -12.89
CA GLN A 387 -4.06 40.53 -12.86
C GLN A 387 -3.24 39.44 -13.58
N PHE A 388 -2.70 39.74 -14.76
CA PHE A 388 -1.83 38.81 -15.50
C PHE A 388 -0.56 38.48 -14.70
N SER A 389 0.05 39.47 -14.03
CA SER A 389 1.25 39.25 -13.22
C SER A 389 0.98 38.34 -12.02
N VAL A 390 -0.17 38.50 -11.36
CA VAL A 390 -0.62 37.60 -10.27
C VAL A 390 -0.84 36.18 -10.80
N LEU A 391 -1.71 36.02 -11.82
CA LEU A 391 -2.03 34.71 -12.42
C LEU A 391 -0.79 33.99 -12.99
N TYR A 392 0.16 34.74 -13.56
CA TYR A 392 1.41 34.18 -14.05
C TYR A 392 2.27 33.62 -12.91
N ASN A 393 2.45 34.39 -11.83
CA ASN A 393 3.20 33.94 -10.65
C ASN A 393 2.53 32.75 -9.96
N GLU A 394 1.20 32.77 -9.79
CA GLU A 394 0.41 31.65 -9.28
C GLU A 394 0.58 30.39 -10.15
N SER A 395 0.50 30.53 -11.48
CA SER A 395 0.71 29.41 -12.41
C SER A 395 2.12 28.82 -12.33
N LEU A 396 3.13 29.66 -12.06
CA LEU A 396 4.51 29.23 -11.89
C LEU A 396 4.71 28.50 -10.55
N GLN A 397 4.10 28.99 -9.47
CA GLN A 397 4.14 28.36 -8.15
C GLN A 397 3.41 27.02 -8.12
N LEU A 398 2.21 26.95 -8.70
CA LEU A 398 1.45 25.70 -8.89
C LEU A 398 2.22 24.68 -9.72
N LYS A 399 2.97 25.13 -10.74
CA LYS A 399 3.82 24.24 -11.53
C LYS A 399 4.98 23.67 -10.71
N THR A 400 5.64 24.48 -9.88
CA THR A 400 6.70 23.99 -8.98
C THR A 400 6.14 22.94 -8.01
N GLN A 401 5.01 23.23 -7.35
CA GLN A 401 4.33 22.28 -6.45
C GLN A 401 3.91 20.98 -7.16
N LEU A 402 3.47 21.06 -8.41
CA LEU A 402 3.12 19.90 -9.23
C LEU A 402 4.35 19.00 -9.50
N ASP A 403 5.50 19.60 -9.82
CA ASP A 403 6.73 18.86 -10.12
C ASP A 403 7.41 18.33 -8.84
N GLU A 404 7.27 19.02 -7.70
CA GLU A 404 7.62 18.51 -6.35
C GLU A 404 6.75 17.31 -5.96
N ALA A 405 5.43 17.42 -6.10
CA ALA A 405 4.48 16.33 -5.80
C ALA A 405 4.73 15.10 -6.69
N ARG A 406 5.06 15.30 -7.97
CA ARG A 406 5.49 14.23 -8.89
C ARG A 406 6.78 13.55 -8.42
N SER A 407 7.77 14.32 -7.97
CA SER A 407 9.02 13.79 -7.42
C SER A 407 8.76 12.94 -6.17
N LEU A 408 7.94 13.44 -5.25
CA LEU A 408 7.56 12.77 -4.01
C LEU A 408 6.74 11.48 -4.27
N LEU A 409 5.82 11.50 -5.24
CA LEU A 409 5.10 10.30 -5.73
C LEU A 409 6.07 9.25 -6.30
N HIS A 410 7.08 9.68 -7.08
CA HIS A 410 8.07 8.77 -7.66
C HIS A 410 8.98 8.17 -6.58
N GLY A 411 9.38 8.98 -5.59
CA GLY A 411 10.17 8.55 -4.43
C GLY A 411 9.42 7.55 -3.55
N THR A 412 8.18 7.86 -3.17
CA THR A 412 7.33 6.96 -2.36
C THR A 412 7.04 5.64 -3.06
N ARG A 413 6.66 5.66 -4.36
CA ARG A 413 6.52 4.44 -5.18
C ARG A 413 7.80 3.61 -5.21
N SER A 414 8.95 4.24 -5.40
CA SER A 414 10.26 3.57 -5.43
C SER A 414 10.66 2.98 -4.08
N ASN A 415 10.30 3.64 -2.97
CA ASN A 415 10.55 3.15 -1.62
C ASN A 415 9.64 1.95 -1.29
N HIS A 416 8.35 2.02 -1.63
CA HIS A 416 7.41 0.93 -1.41
C HIS A 416 7.77 -0.31 -2.24
N GLN A 417 8.19 -0.15 -3.51
CA GLN A 417 8.71 -1.24 -4.34
C GLN A 417 9.89 -1.97 -3.65
N ARG A 418 10.87 -1.23 -3.11
CA ARG A 418 11.99 -1.83 -2.38
C ARG A 418 11.57 -2.51 -1.07
N GLN A 419 10.50 -2.04 -0.42
CA GLN A 419 9.94 -2.67 0.77
C GLN A 419 9.27 -4.00 0.44
N LEU A 420 8.50 -4.08 -0.65
CA LEU A 420 7.92 -5.33 -1.15
C LEU A 420 9.02 -6.35 -1.48
N GLU A 421 10.06 -5.94 -2.21
CA GLU A 421 11.22 -6.80 -2.53
C GLU A 421 12.03 -7.27 -1.30
N LEU A 422 11.89 -6.63 -0.13
CA LEU A 422 12.48 -7.11 1.12
C LEU A 422 11.56 -8.15 1.78
N ILE A 423 10.25 -7.87 1.84
CA ILE A 423 9.24 -8.78 2.38
C ILE A 423 9.22 -10.10 1.60
N GLU A 424 9.27 -10.05 0.26
CA GLU A 424 9.36 -11.24 -0.61
C GLU A 424 10.62 -12.08 -0.32
N ARG A 425 11.78 -11.43 -0.10
CA ARG A 425 13.04 -12.11 0.23
C ARG A 425 12.96 -12.80 1.59
N ASP A 426 12.37 -12.13 2.59
CA ASP A 426 12.21 -12.68 3.93
C ASP A 426 11.15 -13.79 3.99
N GLU A 427 10.06 -13.70 3.22
CA GLU A 427 9.09 -14.78 3.07
C GLU A 427 9.75 -16.02 2.44
N ILE A 428 10.47 -15.84 1.33
CA ILE A 428 11.22 -16.93 0.67
C ILE A 428 12.29 -17.53 1.61
N SER A 429 12.88 -16.71 2.48
CA SER A 429 13.82 -17.15 3.53
C SER A 429 13.13 -18.01 4.60
N LEU A 430 11.95 -17.58 5.07
CA LEU A 430 11.15 -18.30 6.07
C LEU A 430 10.56 -19.60 5.51
N GLN A 431 10.00 -19.57 4.29
CA GLN A 431 9.51 -20.77 3.59
C GLN A 431 10.62 -21.84 3.46
N LYS A 432 11.87 -21.44 3.19
CA LYS A 432 13.01 -22.36 3.14
C LYS A 432 13.32 -22.98 4.51
N LYS A 433 13.32 -22.19 5.59
CA LYS A 433 13.54 -22.68 6.97
C LYS A 433 12.48 -23.70 7.39
N VAL A 434 11.21 -23.34 7.25
CA VAL A 434 10.07 -24.22 7.56
C VAL A 434 10.15 -25.51 6.74
N ARG A 435 10.49 -25.42 5.45
CA ARG A 435 10.69 -26.61 4.61
C ARG A 435 11.83 -27.52 5.09
N THR A 436 12.94 -26.96 5.56
CA THR A 436 14.03 -27.76 6.15
C THR A 436 13.67 -28.36 7.51
N GLU A 437 12.90 -27.65 8.34
CA GLU A 437 12.41 -28.15 9.63
C GLU A 437 11.42 -29.30 9.43
N VAL A 438 10.49 -29.19 8.46
CA VAL A 438 9.58 -30.30 8.10
C VAL A 438 10.34 -31.55 7.69
N ILE A 439 11.37 -31.43 6.83
CA ILE A 439 12.20 -32.58 6.41
C ILE A 439 12.90 -33.23 7.62
N GLN A 440 13.45 -32.43 8.55
CA GLN A 440 14.09 -32.94 9.77
C GLN A 440 13.09 -33.63 10.71
N LEU A 441 11.84 -33.16 10.78
CA LEU A 441 10.76 -33.80 11.53
C LEU A 441 10.28 -35.10 10.86
N GLU A 442 10.29 -35.18 9.52
CA GLU A 442 10.00 -36.41 8.78
C GLU A 442 11.10 -37.47 8.97
N ASP A 443 12.38 -37.07 8.90
CA ASP A 443 13.53 -37.95 9.15
C ASP A 443 13.55 -38.48 10.59
N THR A 444 13.33 -37.63 11.59
CA THR A 444 13.27 -38.05 13.00
C THR A 444 12.06 -38.93 13.29
N LEU A 445 10.90 -38.66 12.68
CA LEU A 445 9.72 -39.54 12.77
C LEU A 445 9.98 -40.91 12.12
N ALA A 446 10.71 -40.96 11.01
CA ALA A 446 11.11 -42.21 10.37
C ALA A 446 12.09 -43.01 11.24
N GLN A 447 13.06 -42.35 11.89
CA GLN A 447 13.99 -42.98 12.82
C GLN A 447 13.27 -43.53 14.07
N VAL A 448 12.38 -42.76 14.71
CA VAL A 448 11.60 -43.23 15.87
C VAL A 448 10.69 -44.42 15.50
N ARG A 449 10.09 -44.43 14.30
CA ARG A 449 9.33 -45.59 13.80
C ARG A 449 10.19 -46.84 13.63
N LYS A 450 11.42 -46.68 13.15
CA LYS A 450 12.39 -47.77 13.01
C LYS A 450 12.82 -48.31 14.38
N GLU A 451 13.11 -47.42 15.34
CA GLU A 451 13.44 -47.79 16.72
C GLU A 451 12.29 -48.53 17.41
N TYR A 452 11.05 -48.07 17.23
CA TYR A 452 9.86 -48.75 17.73
C TYR A 452 9.71 -50.17 17.15
N GLU A 453 9.87 -50.36 15.83
CA GLU A 453 9.72 -51.68 15.21
C GLU A 453 10.88 -52.62 15.61
N MET A 454 12.11 -52.11 15.77
CA MET A 454 13.23 -52.89 16.34
C MET A 454 12.90 -53.36 17.77
N LEU A 455 12.49 -52.45 18.66
CA LEU A 455 12.13 -52.78 20.05
C LEU A 455 10.93 -53.73 20.13
N ARG A 456 9.96 -53.59 19.21
CA ARG A 456 8.84 -54.53 19.07
C ARG A 456 9.31 -55.92 18.67
N ILE A 457 10.23 -56.04 17.71
CA ILE A 457 10.81 -57.32 17.29
C ILE A 457 11.62 -57.95 18.44
N GLU A 458 12.39 -57.16 19.20
CA GLU A 458 13.10 -57.62 20.41
C GLU A 458 12.13 -58.13 21.48
N PHE A 459 10.99 -57.45 21.67
CA PHE A 459 9.93 -57.90 22.59
C PHE A 459 9.25 -59.19 22.12
N GLU A 460 8.88 -59.29 20.83
CA GLU A 460 8.27 -60.49 20.25
C GLU A 460 9.23 -61.70 20.32
N GLN A 461 10.53 -61.50 20.10
CA GLN A 461 11.55 -62.54 20.32
C GLN A 461 11.67 -62.95 21.79
N THR A 462 11.68 -61.98 22.71
CA THR A 462 11.76 -62.23 24.16
C THR A 462 10.53 -63.00 24.66
N LEU A 463 9.34 -62.65 24.15
CA LEU A 463 8.09 -63.33 24.46
C LEU A 463 8.12 -64.79 23.95
N ALA A 464 8.52 -65.02 22.69
CA ALA A 464 8.63 -66.36 22.11
C ALA A 464 9.64 -67.25 22.86
N ALA A 465 10.77 -66.69 23.32
CA ALA A 465 11.74 -67.40 24.15
C ALA A 465 11.16 -67.78 25.53
N ASN A 466 10.35 -66.90 26.14
CA ASN A 466 9.68 -67.16 27.41
C ASN A 466 8.57 -68.23 27.27
N GLU A 467 7.81 -68.23 26.17
CA GLU A 467 6.84 -69.29 25.87
C GLU A 467 7.50 -70.66 25.70
N GLN A 468 8.68 -70.72 25.07
CA GLN A 468 9.49 -71.96 24.97
C GLN A 468 10.03 -72.45 26.33
N ALA A 469 10.16 -71.58 27.33
CA ALA A 469 10.45 -72.01 28.71
C ALA A 469 9.24 -72.66 29.41
N GLY A 470 8.02 -72.50 28.87
CA GLY A 470 6.77 -73.06 29.42
C GLY A 470 6.80 -74.59 29.58
N PRO A 471 7.10 -75.37 28.52
CA PRO A 471 7.29 -76.82 28.58
C PRO A 471 8.34 -77.26 29.61
N ILE A 472 9.55 -76.67 29.57
CA ILE A 472 10.65 -76.99 30.50
C ILE A 472 10.21 -76.79 31.95
N ASN A 473 9.51 -75.67 32.24
CA ASN A 473 8.97 -75.40 33.57
C ASN A 473 7.82 -76.36 33.96
N ARG A 474 7.09 -76.97 33.02
CA ARG A 474 6.11 -78.05 33.33
C ARG A 474 6.83 -79.35 33.66
N GLU A 475 7.79 -79.76 32.84
CA GLU A 475 8.60 -80.97 33.06
C GLU A 475 9.35 -80.91 34.40
N MET A 476 9.96 -79.77 34.73
CA MET A 476 10.61 -79.54 36.02
C MET A 476 9.64 -79.72 37.20
N ARG A 477 8.40 -79.21 37.11
CA ARG A 477 7.36 -79.41 38.14
C ARG A 477 6.89 -80.86 38.24
N HIS A 478 6.80 -81.59 37.13
CA HIS A 478 6.49 -83.02 37.14
C HIS A 478 7.63 -83.83 37.76
N LEU A 479 8.89 -83.50 37.47
CA LEU A 479 10.07 -84.13 38.06
C LEU A 479 10.13 -83.89 39.58
N ILE A 480 9.93 -82.65 40.03
CA ILE A 480 9.84 -82.30 41.46
C ILE A 480 8.72 -83.09 42.15
N SER A 481 7.52 -83.16 41.56
CA SER A 481 6.40 -83.93 42.12
C SER A 481 6.70 -85.43 42.18
N SER A 482 7.38 -86.00 41.17
CA SER A 482 7.79 -87.40 41.14
C SER A 482 8.81 -87.71 42.24
N LEU A 483 9.84 -86.86 42.40
CA LEU A 483 10.84 -86.96 43.46
C LEU A 483 10.23 -86.79 44.86
N GLN A 484 9.28 -85.87 45.04
CA GLN A 484 8.53 -85.70 46.29
C GLN A 484 7.70 -86.93 46.63
N ASN A 485 6.99 -87.51 45.66
CA ASN A 485 6.23 -88.75 45.83
C ASN A 485 7.14 -89.94 46.19
N HIS A 486 8.28 -90.10 45.50
CA HIS A 486 9.23 -91.16 45.82
C HIS A 486 9.85 -90.98 47.21
N ASN A 487 10.20 -89.74 47.59
CA ASN A 487 10.68 -89.43 48.94
C ASN A 487 9.62 -89.71 50.03
N HIS A 488 8.33 -89.48 49.73
CA HIS A 488 7.21 -89.85 50.61
C HIS A 488 7.04 -91.38 50.72
N GLN A 489 7.15 -92.11 49.61
CA GLN A 489 7.13 -93.59 49.60
C GLN A 489 8.27 -94.16 50.45
N LEU A 490 9.50 -93.68 50.26
CA LEU A 490 10.68 -94.07 51.05
C LEU A 490 10.50 -93.74 52.54
N LYS A 491 9.92 -92.59 52.89
CA LYS A 491 9.54 -92.28 54.30
C LYS A 491 8.53 -93.29 54.84
N GLY A 492 7.52 -93.67 54.05
CA GLY A 492 6.56 -94.73 54.39
C GLY A 492 7.22 -96.10 54.59
N GLU A 493 8.21 -96.45 53.77
CA GLU A 493 8.99 -97.68 53.91
C GLU A 493 9.90 -97.68 55.12
N VAL A 494 10.64 -96.59 55.37
CA VAL A 494 11.42 -96.41 56.60
C VAL A 494 10.53 -96.51 57.84
N LEU A 495 9.29 -96.00 57.80
CA LEU A 495 8.31 -96.19 58.88
C LEU A 495 7.82 -97.65 59.02
N ARG A 496 7.64 -98.38 57.91
CA ARG A 496 7.34 -99.82 57.91
C ARG A 496 8.50 -100.63 58.50
N TYR A 497 9.73 -100.39 58.06
CA TYR A 497 10.93 -101.03 58.61
C TYR A 497 11.15 -100.68 60.09
N LYS A 498 10.99 -99.40 60.50
CA LYS A 498 11.03 -98.98 61.92
C LYS A 498 9.89 -99.56 62.77
N ARG A 499 8.78 -100.01 62.17
CA ARG A 499 7.74 -100.79 62.87
C ARG A 499 8.19 -102.24 63.02
N ARG A 500 8.60 -102.88 61.93
CA ARG A 500 9.04 -104.29 61.91
C ARG A 500 10.26 -104.55 62.81
N LEU A 501 11.20 -103.60 62.88
CA LEU A 501 12.36 -103.67 63.76
C LEU A 501 11.94 -103.62 65.24
N ARG A 502 10.95 -102.78 65.60
CA ARG A 502 10.38 -102.74 66.96
C ARG A 502 9.58 -104.01 67.31
N GLU A 503 8.86 -104.59 66.34
CA GLU A 503 8.21 -105.91 66.53
C GLU A 503 9.25 -106.98 66.88
N ILE A 504 10.33 -107.09 66.10
CA ILE A 504 11.42 -108.04 66.32
C ILE A 504 12.15 -107.78 67.66
N GLN A 505 12.41 -106.52 68.02
CA GLN A 505 12.96 -106.16 69.35
C GLN A 505 12.03 -106.59 70.49
N GLY A 506 10.71 -106.43 70.31
CA GLY A 506 9.70 -106.89 71.26
C GLY A 506 9.71 -108.42 71.42
N ASP A 507 9.86 -109.17 70.32
CA ASP A 507 9.91 -110.64 70.36
C ASP A 507 11.24 -111.16 70.94
N ILE A 508 12.37 -110.51 70.67
CA ILE A 508 13.64 -110.76 71.37
C ILE A 508 13.48 -110.55 72.88
N SER A 509 12.76 -109.50 73.29
CA SER A 509 12.50 -109.22 74.71
C SER A 509 11.62 -110.28 75.36
N LYS A 510 10.61 -110.82 74.65
CA LYS A 510 9.78 -111.96 75.09
C LYS A 510 10.57 -113.27 75.18
N MET A 511 11.52 -113.50 74.28
CA MET A 511 12.40 -114.68 74.33
C MET A 511 13.36 -114.57 75.53
N ARG A 512 13.92 -113.39 75.80
CA ARG A 512 14.81 -113.15 76.94
C ARG A 512 14.10 -113.38 78.28
N SER A 513 12.86 -112.93 78.44
CA SER A 513 12.07 -113.16 79.67
C SER A 513 11.51 -114.58 79.81
N ARG A 514 11.43 -115.36 78.71
CA ARG A 514 11.13 -116.81 78.77
C ARG A 514 12.33 -117.67 79.15
N SER A 515 13.55 -117.17 79.03
CA SER A 515 14.77 -117.91 79.40
C SER A 515 15.15 -117.80 80.88
N SER A 516 14.48 -116.94 81.66
CA SER A 516 14.82 -116.61 83.04
C SER A 516 13.86 -117.26 84.04
N SER A 517 13.93 -118.59 84.20
CA SER A 517 13.17 -119.34 85.22
C SER A 517 13.89 -120.60 85.73
N SER A 518 15.21 -120.54 85.88
CA SER A 518 15.95 -121.43 86.79
C SER A 518 17.18 -120.72 87.38
N LEU A 519 17.38 -120.93 88.68
CA LEU A 519 18.48 -120.44 89.54
C LEU A 519 18.57 -118.90 89.79
N PHE A 520 19.26 -118.58 90.90
CA PHE A 520 19.08 -117.38 91.73
C PHE A 520 20.32 -117.22 92.67
N LEU A 521 20.54 -116.02 93.26
CA LEU A 521 21.64 -115.59 94.18
C LEU A 521 22.97 -115.22 93.49
N LEU A 522 23.36 -113.93 93.34
CA LEU A 522 24.00 -113.00 94.31
C LEU A 522 25.46 -113.35 94.71
N PRO A 523 26.36 -112.38 95.05
CA PRO A 523 26.33 -110.90 94.91
C PRO A 523 27.65 -110.27 94.35
N SER A 524 27.81 -108.93 94.43
CA SER A 524 29.08 -108.16 94.35
C SER A 524 29.81 -108.07 92.98
N GLN A 525 30.63 -107.06 92.67
CA GLN A 525 30.77 -105.65 93.13
C GLN A 525 31.64 -104.85 92.11
N SER A 526 31.82 -103.54 92.34
CA SER A 526 32.77 -102.60 91.68
C SER A 526 32.56 -102.31 90.18
N SER A 527 33.15 -101.26 89.57
CA SER A 527 33.45 -99.86 89.96
C SER A 527 34.01 -99.10 88.73
N THR A 528 34.13 -97.76 88.81
CA THR A 528 34.68 -96.80 87.82
C THR A 528 33.84 -96.64 86.54
N GLU A 529 33.26 -95.49 86.18
CA GLU A 529 33.68 -94.06 86.18
C GLU A 529 34.47 -93.64 84.92
N ASP A 530 33.95 -92.58 84.28
CA ASP A 530 34.64 -91.56 83.47
C ASP A 530 35.40 -91.99 82.19
N THR A 531 35.54 -91.14 81.15
CA THR A 531 35.51 -89.66 81.12
C THR A 531 34.65 -89.04 80.00
N ARG A 532 33.85 -88.05 80.40
CA ARG A 532 33.68 -86.69 79.81
C ARG A 532 33.31 -86.52 78.34
N GLU A 533 32.12 -85.96 78.14
CA GLU A 533 32.00 -84.71 77.37
C GLU A 533 32.70 -83.57 78.12
N GLU A 534 33.35 -82.64 77.42
CA GLU A 534 33.66 -81.32 77.98
C GLU A 534 33.61 -80.26 76.87
N THR A 535 33.01 -79.10 77.18
CA THR A 535 32.76 -78.00 76.24
C THR A 535 33.99 -77.10 76.07
N ALA A 536 34.10 -76.44 74.91
CA ALA A 536 34.98 -75.31 74.69
C ALA A 536 34.16 -74.10 74.22
N GLU A 537 33.85 -73.22 75.16
CA GLU A 537 33.09 -71.99 74.92
C GLU A 537 34.02 -70.79 74.63
N ILE A 538 33.45 -69.80 73.93
CA ILE A 538 33.83 -68.37 73.97
C ILE A 538 35.29 -68.01 73.62
N LYS A 539 35.44 -67.31 72.49
CA LYS A 539 36.05 -65.98 72.52
C LYS A 539 35.37 -65.01 71.55
N THR A 540 34.62 -64.07 72.13
CA THR A 540 34.41 -62.71 71.61
C THR A 540 35.76 -61.96 71.65
N GLU A 541 36.02 -60.81 71.03
CA GLU A 541 35.26 -59.57 70.69
C GLU A 541 35.93 -58.91 69.44
N PRO A 542 35.66 -57.62 69.07
CA PRO A 542 34.40 -56.98 68.67
C PRO A 542 34.53 -56.22 67.30
N GLU A 543 33.53 -55.38 66.96
CA GLU A 543 33.61 -54.00 66.40
C GLU A 543 34.64 -53.62 65.30
N ASP A 544 34.36 -52.74 64.31
CA ASP A 544 33.16 -52.01 63.86
C ASP A 544 33.47 -51.48 62.43
N THR A 545 32.57 -51.05 61.53
CA THR A 545 31.73 -49.84 61.61
C THR A 545 30.87 -49.70 60.34
N THR A 546 29.66 -49.11 60.46
CA THR A 546 28.97 -48.24 59.45
C THR A 546 28.60 -48.79 58.04
N THR A 547 27.44 -48.48 57.44
CA THR A 547 26.23 -47.76 57.91
C THR A 547 24.99 -48.26 57.16
N ASN A 548 23.84 -48.29 57.83
CA ASN A 548 22.55 -48.61 57.24
C ASN A 548 21.80 -47.37 56.70
N ALA A 549 20.85 -47.60 55.80
CA ALA A 549 19.81 -46.64 55.46
C ALA A 549 18.65 -46.68 56.48
N SER A 550 17.94 -45.58 56.66
CA SER A 550 16.49 -45.50 56.96
C SER A 550 16.01 -44.05 56.99
N ALA A 551 14.69 -43.83 56.98
CA ALA A 551 14.04 -42.52 56.99
C ALA A 551 13.06 -42.38 58.17
N LEU A 552 12.77 -41.14 58.63
CA LEU A 552 11.42 -40.57 58.84
C LEU A 552 11.36 -39.34 59.79
N SER A 553 10.68 -38.28 59.30
CA SER A 553 9.81 -37.29 60.00
C SER A 553 10.28 -36.28 61.09
N GLN A 554 10.14 -34.98 60.73
CA GLN A 554 9.55 -33.84 61.51
C GLN A 554 10.32 -33.21 62.71
N PRO A 555 10.02 -31.94 63.14
CA PRO A 555 9.25 -30.82 62.54
C PRO A 555 9.93 -29.40 62.55
N GLU A 556 9.23 -28.40 61.98
CA GLU A 556 9.23 -26.91 62.20
C GLU A 556 10.53 -26.06 62.43
N VAL A 557 10.71 -24.98 61.63
CA VAL A 557 10.47 -23.54 61.98
C VAL A 557 10.86 -22.60 60.79
N VAL A 558 10.14 -21.48 60.64
CA VAL A 558 10.14 -20.43 59.57
C VAL A 558 10.97 -19.19 60.05
N PRO A 559 11.66 -18.33 59.24
CA PRO A 559 11.24 -17.66 57.96
C PRO A 559 12.36 -17.55 56.86
N LYS A 560 12.29 -16.81 55.72
CA LYS A 560 11.43 -15.69 55.24
C LYS A 560 11.53 -15.50 53.69
N ARG A 561 10.46 -14.96 53.06
CA ARG A 561 10.39 -14.35 51.69
C ARG A 561 10.56 -15.29 50.47
N GLU A 562 9.99 -15.00 49.30
CA GLU A 562 9.15 -13.85 48.86
C GLU A 562 7.95 -14.36 48.00
N GLU A 563 7.01 -13.48 47.63
CA GLU A 563 5.68 -13.85 47.09
C GLU A 563 5.57 -13.63 45.57
N GLU A 564 4.88 -14.54 44.85
CA GLU A 564 4.18 -14.22 43.59
C GLU A 564 3.00 -15.20 43.36
N GLU A 565 1.92 -14.76 42.70
CA GLU A 565 0.64 -15.49 42.61
C GLU A 565 0.61 -16.58 41.53
N VAL A 566 -0.13 -17.66 41.79
CA VAL A 566 -0.46 -18.70 40.79
C VAL A 566 -1.98 -18.78 40.59
N GLN A 567 -2.45 -18.36 39.41
CA GLN A 567 -3.82 -18.61 38.95
C GLN A 567 -3.88 -19.82 37.99
N PRO A 568 -4.94 -20.66 38.02
CA PRO A 568 -5.01 -21.88 37.22
C PRO A 568 -5.53 -21.64 35.78
N PRO A 569 -4.98 -22.33 34.76
CA PRO A 569 -5.42 -22.17 33.37
C PRO A 569 -6.74 -22.93 33.08
N LEU A 570 -7.83 -22.19 32.90
CA LEU A 570 -9.12 -22.72 32.43
C LEU A 570 -9.68 -21.88 31.27
N GLN A 571 -9.44 -22.30 30.02
CA GLN A 571 -10.34 -22.18 28.84
C GLN A 571 -9.62 -22.51 27.51
N GLN A 572 -9.51 -23.80 27.19
CA GLN A 572 -9.30 -24.27 25.81
C GLN A 572 -10.56 -24.98 25.22
N PRO A 573 -11.32 -25.83 25.94
CA PRO A 573 -12.41 -26.64 25.37
C PRO A 573 -13.61 -25.89 24.72
N GLN A 574 -13.69 -24.55 24.82
CA GLN A 574 -14.79 -23.77 24.24
C GLN A 574 -14.52 -23.24 22.83
N ARG A 575 -13.26 -23.13 22.37
CA ARG A 575 -12.97 -22.64 21.01
C ARG A 575 -13.29 -23.69 19.96
N ASP A 576 -12.71 -24.89 20.07
CA ASP A 576 -12.96 -26.06 19.21
C ASP A 576 -14.45 -26.36 19.01
N ARG A 577 -15.25 -26.20 20.08
CA ARG A 577 -16.69 -26.47 20.03
C ARG A 577 -17.44 -25.45 19.18
N ARG A 578 -17.08 -24.16 19.27
CA ARG A 578 -17.68 -23.08 18.47
C ARG A 578 -17.28 -23.17 16.99
N GLU A 579 -16.06 -23.61 16.69
CA GLU A 579 -15.63 -23.81 15.30
C GLU A 579 -16.34 -25.00 14.65
N ARG A 580 -16.46 -26.13 15.35
CA ARG A 580 -17.20 -27.31 14.87
C ARG A 580 -18.71 -27.08 14.69
N GLU A 581 -19.28 -26.08 15.34
CA GLU A 581 -20.66 -25.64 15.08
C GLU A 581 -20.74 -24.74 13.83
N ARG A 582 -19.80 -23.80 13.66
CA ARG A 582 -19.71 -22.93 12.46
C ARG A 582 -19.46 -23.71 11.16
N GLU A 583 -18.66 -24.78 11.18
CA GLU A 583 -18.51 -25.68 10.01
C GLU A 583 -19.84 -26.35 9.61
N ARG A 584 -20.60 -26.84 10.61
CA ARG A 584 -21.87 -27.54 10.38
C ARG A 584 -22.94 -26.63 9.80
N GLU A 585 -22.89 -25.33 10.06
CA GLU A 585 -23.78 -24.35 9.41
C GLU A 585 -23.35 -24.06 7.97
N ARG A 586 -22.06 -23.91 7.70
CA ARG A 586 -21.52 -23.72 6.33
C ARG A 586 -21.92 -24.88 5.41
N ASP A 587 -21.85 -26.11 5.87
CA ASP A 587 -22.25 -27.29 5.07
C ASP A 587 -23.77 -27.50 4.97
N ARG A 588 -24.56 -26.93 5.90
CA ARG A 588 -26.02 -26.83 5.73
C ARG A 588 -26.40 -25.81 4.67
N GLY A 589 -25.69 -24.69 4.58
CA GLY A 589 -25.89 -23.68 3.53
C GLY A 589 -25.61 -24.22 2.13
N LYS A 590 -24.52 -24.99 1.96
CA LYS A 590 -24.14 -25.60 0.67
C LYS A 590 -25.12 -26.66 0.12
N LYS A 591 -26.08 -27.14 0.93
CA LYS A 591 -27.11 -28.11 0.50
C LYS A 591 -28.48 -27.47 0.21
N LYS A 592 -28.53 -26.15 0.02
CA LYS A 592 -29.74 -25.38 -0.31
C LYS A 592 -29.55 -24.38 -1.47
N LYS A 593 -28.60 -24.65 -2.37
CA LYS A 593 -28.55 -24.11 -3.73
C LYS A 593 -28.49 -25.27 -4.71
#